data_AF-A0A660WPI6-F1
#
_entry.id   AF-A0A660WPI6-F1
#
_cell.length_a   1.000
_cell.length_b   1.000
_cell.length_c   1.000
_cell.angle_alpha   90.00
_cell.angle_beta   90.00
_cell.angle_gamma   90.00
#
_symmetry.space_group_name_H-M   'P 1'
#
loop_
_entity.id
_entity.type
_entity.pdbx_description
1 polymer ?
#
loop_
_entity_poly.entity_id
_entity_poly.type
_entity_poly.pdbx_seq_one_letter_code
_entity_poly.pdbx_strand_id
1 'polypeptide(L)'
;MKCFDKKILSLILAGGKGERLYPLTLERTKPSVPFGGKYRIIDFSLSSLINSGIYSIYVLVQYKSQSLIEHIRTTWSIAGLPSEYFITVVPPQMRKEELKDWYRGTADSIYQNINLIYDYKPDIVIILSGDHIYRMDIRKMINYHLEKKAELTISTIPVGEKE
;
A
#
# COMPACT_ATOMS: atom_id res chain seq x y z
N MET A 1 -10.21 -18.96 -12.79
CA MET A 1 -9.08 -18.54 -11.93
C MET A 1 -9.66 -18.26 -10.55
N LYS A 2 -9.26 -18.99 -9.50
CA LYS A 2 -9.89 -18.96 -8.16
C LYS A 2 -9.82 -17.60 -7.43
N CYS A 3 -8.90 -16.72 -7.82
CA CYS A 3 -8.70 -15.43 -7.15
C CYS A 3 -9.83 -14.40 -7.36
N PHE A 4 -10.60 -14.46 -8.45
CA PHE A 4 -11.63 -13.44 -8.74
C PHE A 4 -12.93 -13.63 -7.94
N ASP A 5 -13.13 -14.81 -7.34
CA ASP A 5 -14.28 -15.10 -6.47
C ASP A 5 -14.05 -14.63 -5.02
N LYS A 6 -12.91 -13.99 -4.75
CA LYS A 6 -12.50 -13.56 -3.41
C LYS A 6 -12.56 -12.05 -3.27
N LYS A 7 -13.13 -11.58 -2.16
CA LYS A 7 -13.13 -10.17 -1.79
C LYS A 7 -11.75 -9.79 -1.26
N ILE A 8 -10.98 -9.08 -2.08
CA ILE A 8 -9.60 -8.69 -1.76
C ILE A 8 -9.59 -7.25 -1.24
N LEU A 9 -8.81 -7.00 -0.20
CA LEU A 9 -8.45 -5.66 0.28
C LEU A 9 -6.94 -5.48 0.21
N SER A 10 -6.46 -4.37 -0.35
CA SER A 10 -5.04 -4.03 -0.31
C SER A 10 -4.76 -2.86 0.63
N LEU A 11 -3.69 -2.98 1.41
CA LEU A 11 -3.13 -1.94 2.26
C LEU A 11 -1.72 -1.61 1.75
N ILE A 12 -1.51 -0.40 1.25
CA ILE A 12 -0.19 0.10 0.86
C ILE A 12 0.39 0.91 2.02
N LEU A 13 1.55 0.49 2.51
CA LEU A 13 2.30 1.17 3.55
C LEU A 13 3.16 2.27 2.92
N ALA A 14 2.77 3.54 3.09
CA ALA A 14 3.40 4.71 2.47
C ALA A 14 3.97 5.71 3.49
N GLY A 15 4.22 5.27 4.73
CA GLY A 15 4.70 6.12 5.85
C GLY A 15 6.22 6.29 5.96
N GLY A 16 7.02 5.70 5.07
CA GLY A 16 8.48 5.74 5.17
C GLY A 16 9.07 7.16 5.05
N LYS A 17 9.75 7.64 6.09
CA LYS A 17 10.46 8.94 6.10
C LYS A 17 11.54 9.05 5.01
N GLY A 18 12.16 7.93 4.64
CA GLY A 18 13.17 7.91 3.58
C GLY A 18 14.40 8.76 3.88
N GLU A 19 14.89 8.73 5.13
CA GLU A 19 15.99 9.58 5.60
C GLU A 19 17.28 9.40 4.78
N ARG A 20 17.51 8.19 4.25
CA ARG A 20 18.67 7.88 3.38
C ARG A 20 18.62 8.54 1.99
N LEU A 21 17.48 9.07 1.58
CA LEU A 21 17.30 9.76 0.31
C LEU A 21 17.36 11.28 0.47
N TYR A 22 17.79 11.78 1.62
CA TYR A 22 18.05 13.21 1.78
C TYR A 22 19.03 13.70 0.68
N PRO A 23 18.77 14.85 0.02
CA PRO A 23 17.70 15.83 0.29
C PRO A 23 16.39 15.61 -0.48
N LEU A 24 16.25 14.54 -1.27
CA LEU A 24 15.06 14.31 -2.12
C LEU A 24 13.76 14.11 -1.33
N THR A 25 13.87 13.73 -0.06
CA THR A 25 12.76 13.54 0.89
C THR A 25 12.58 14.71 1.86
N LEU A 26 13.23 15.85 1.61
CA LEU A 26 13.12 17.05 2.46
C LEU A 26 11.66 17.50 2.57
N GLU A 27 10.93 17.65 1.47
CA GLU A 27 9.56 18.18 1.46
C GLU A 27 8.48 17.13 1.15
N ARG A 28 8.85 15.85 1.08
CA ARG A 28 7.94 14.77 0.63
C ARG A 28 8.33 13.40 1.17
N THR A 29 7.38 12.46 1.16
CA THR A 29 7.65 11.05 1.48
C THR A 29 8.45 10.35 0.40
N LYS A 30 9.16 9.27 0.75
CA LYS A 30 9.84 8.40 -0.23
C LYS A 30 8.90 7.89 -1.34
N PRO A 31 7.69 7.37 -1.03
CA PRO A 31 6.69 7.04 -2.06
C PRO A 31 6.35 8.17 -3.05
N SER A 32 6.49 9.43 -2.64
CA SER A 32 6.18 10.61 -3.47
C SER A 32 7.35 11.06 -4.35
N VAL A 33 8.52 10.43 -4.24
CA VAL A 33 9.70 10.83 -5.03
C VAL A 33 9.42 10.57 -6.51
N PRO A 34 9.65 11.57 -7.39
CA PRO A 34 9.52 11.38 -8.83
C PRO A 34 10.48 10.31 -9.36
N PHE A 35 10.02 9.51 -10.31
CA PHE A 35 10.78 8.45 -10.96
C PHE A 35 10.42 8.37 -12.45
N GLY A 36 11.42 8.17 -13.32
CA GLY A 36 11.19 7.99 -14.75
C GLY A 36 10.48 9.17 -15.44
N GLY A 37 10.73 10.40 -14.98
CA GLY A 37 10.19 11.64 -15.55
C GLY A 37 8.76 11.98 -15.15
N LYS A 38 7.82 11.02 -15.23
CA LYS A 38 6.39 11.27 -15.01
C LYS A 38 5.75 10.51 -13.85
N TYR A 39 6.42 9.51 -13.31
CA TYR A 39 5.86 8.66 -12.26
C TYR A 39 6.35 9.07 -10.89
N ARG A 40 5.72 8.52 -9.85
CA ARG A 40 6.23 8.46 -8.49
C ARG A 40 6.44 7.02 -8.08
N ILE A 41 7.27 6.78 -7.07
CA ILE A 41 7.59 5.41 -6.62
C ILE A 41 6.32 4.61 -6.29
N ILE A 42 5.31 5.23 -5.67
CA ILE A 42 4.04 4.56 -5.33
C ILE A 42 3.27 4.02 -6.55
N ASP A 43 3.47 4.61 -7.73
CA ASP A 43 2.74 4.25 -8.95
C ASP A 43 3.01 2.80 -9.36
N PHE A 44 4.15 2.24 -8.98
CA PHE A 44 4.52 0.86 -9.27
C PHE A 44 3.70 -0.15 -8.46
N SER A 45 3.48 0.13 -7.17
CA SER A 45 2.63 -0.69 -6.30
C SER A 45 1.15 -0.58 -6.72
N LEU A 46 0.67 0.64 -7.00
CA LEU A 46 -0.69 0.88 -7.50
C LEU A 46 -0.92 0.21 -8.85
N SER A 47 0.00 0.38 -9.81
CA SER A 47 -0.08 -0.29 -11.12
C SER A 47 -0.08 -1.81 -10.99
N SER A 48 0.71 -2.37 -10.07
CA SER A 48 0.76 -3.82 -9.87
C SER A 48 -0.59 -4.36 -9.34
N LEU A 49 -1.26 -3.64 -8.44
CA LEU A 49 -2.60 -3.98 -7.96
C LEU A 49 -3.66 -3.86 -9.05
N ILE A 50 -3.71 -2.70 -9.72
CA ILE A 50 -4.73 -2.40 -10.74
C ILE A 50 -4.61 -3.33 -11.94
N ASN A 51 -3.40 -3.58 -12.45
CA ASN A 51 -3.18 -4.55 -13.52
C ASN A 51 -3.46 -6.01 -13.10
N SER A 52 -3.51 -6.27 -11.79
CA SER A 52 -3.92 -7.55 -11.21
C SER A 52 -5.43 -7.62 -10.95
N GLY A 53 -6.21 -6.59 -11.30
CA GLY A 53 -7.65 -6.53 -11.06
C GLY A 53 -8.04 -6.25 -9.61
N ILE A 54 -7.15 -5.66 -8.82
CA ILE A 54 -7.39 -5.34 -7.41
C ILE A 54 -7.58 -3.83 -7.29
N TYR A 55 -8.80 -3.42 -6.96
CA TYR A 55 -9.21 -2.01 -6.97
C TYR A 55 -9.63 -1.47 -5.60
N SER A 56 -9.68 -2.30 -4.57
CA SER A 56 -10.03 -1.89 -3.20
C SER A 56 -8.76 -1.67 -2.39
N ILE A 57 -8.31 -0.42 -2.34
CA ILE A 57 -6.95 -0.06 -1.91
C ILE A 57 -7.02 1.07 -0.88
N TYR A 58 -6.48 0.81 0.31
CA TYR A 58 -6.12 1.86 1.26
C TYR A 58 -4.63 2.17 1.19
N VAL A 59 -4.28 3.44 1.13
CA VAL A 59 -2.89 3.92 1.19
C VAL A 59 -2.67 4.56 2.56
N LEU A 60 -1.96 3.86 3.44
CA LEU A 60 -1.67 4.32 4.79
C LEU A 60 -0.47 5.28 4.76
N VAL A 61 -0.73 6.55 5.02
CA VAL A 61 0.29 7.61 5.02
C VAL A 61 0.59 8.07 6.45
N GLN A 62 1.72 8.73 6.64
CA GLN A 62 2.14 9.21 7.97
C GLN A 62 2.77 10.61 7.88
N TYR A 63 4.06 10.69 7.57
CA TYR A 63 4.82 11.95 7.50
C TYR A 63 4.63 12.65 6.14
N LYS A 64 4.69 14.00 6.08
CA LYS A 64 4.77 14.82 4.84
C LYS A 64 3.95 14.30 3.63
N SER A 65 2.70 13.94 3.88
CA SER A 65 1.86 13.18 2.94
C SER A 65 1.06 14.04 1.97
N GLN A 66 1.02 15.36 2.12
CA GLN A 66 0.20 16.25 1.29
C GLN A 66 0.46 16.05 -0.22
N SER A 67 1.73 16.06 -0.62
CA SER A 67 2.09 15.83 -2.03
C SER A 67 1.62 14.48 -2.54
N LEU A 68 1.65 13.43 -1.69
CA LEU A 68 1.18 12.09 -2.04
C LEU A 68 -0.33 12.05 -2.20
N ILE A 69 -1.06 12.68 -1.26
CA ILE A 69 -2.52 12.77 -1.27
C ILE A 69 -2.99 13.45 -2.55
N GLU A 70 -2.36 14.57 -2.93
CA GLU A 70 -2.68 15.28 -4.16
C GLU A 70 -2.43 14.43 -5.40
N HIS A 71 -1.27 13.76 -5.48
CA HIS A 71 -0.94 12.89 -6.61
C HIS A 71 -1.93 11.74 -6.78
N ILE A 72 -2.30 11.06 -5.69
CA ILE A 72 -3.29 9.98 -5.74
C ILE A 72 -4.64 10.53 -6.20
N ARG A 73 -5.08 11.68 -5.66
CA ARG A 73 -6.33 12.32 -6.04
C ARG A 73 -6.38 12.71 -7.53
N THR A 74 -5.27 13.23 -8.09
CA THR A 74 -5.24 13.71 -9.48
C THR A 74 -4.99 12.60 -10.50
N THR A 75 -4.12 11.66 -10.18
CA THR A 75 -3.58 10.68 -11.15
C THR A 75 -4.25 9.32 -11.04
N TRP A 76 -4.76 8.97 -9.86
CA TRP A 76 -5.36 7.67 -9.56
C TRP A 76 -6.85 7.77 -9.23
N SER A 77 -7.52 8.80 -9.76
CA SER A 77 -8.97 8.92 -9.65
C SER A 77 -9.65 7.79 -10.44
N ILE A 78 -10.50 7.03 -9.75
CA ILE A 78 -11.21 5.87 -10.33
C ILE A 78 -12.68 6.24 -10.65
N ALA A 79 -12.89 7.36 -11.34
CA ALA A 79 -14.24 7.79 -11.72
C ALA A 79 -14.92 6.77 -12.65
N GLY A 80 -16.19 6.47 -12.38
CA GLY A 80 -17.02 5.59 -13.23
C GLY A 80 -16.85 4.09 -12.99
N LEU A 81 -16.04 3.68 -12.01
CA LEU A 81 -16.02 2.28 -11.57
C LEU A 81 -17.10 1.99 -10.52
N PRO A 82 -17.44 0.70 -10.30
CA PRO A 82 -18.35 0.28 -9.24
C PRO A 82 -17.98 0.84 -7.87
N SER A 83 -18.98 1.11 -7.04
CA SER A 83 -18.84 1.78 -5.74
C SER A 83 -17.91 1.05 -4.76
N GLU A 84 -17.73 -0.25 -4.94
CA GLU A 84 -16.84 -1.10 -4.16
C GLU A 84 -15.34 -0.89 -4.49
N TYR A 85 -15.03 -0.24 -5.60
CA TYR A 85 -13.65 0.04 -6.04
C TYR A 85 -13.23 1.43 -5.57
N PHE A 86 -12.07 1.52 -4.92
CA PHE A 86 -11.56 2.77 -4.38
C PHE A 86 -10.05 2.75 -4.20
N ILE A 87 -9.42 3.89 -4.41
CA ILE A 87 -8.10 4.19 -3.86
C ILE A 87 -8.28 5.31 -2.85
N THR A 88 -8.18 4.97 -1.56
CA THR A 88 -8.40 5.93 -0.48
C THR A 88 -7.12 6.11 0.32
N VAL A 89 -6.70 7.37 0.47
CA VAL A 89 -5.57 7.71 1.33
C VAL A 89 -6.05 7.85 2.76
N VAL A 90 -5.39 7.15 3.69
CA VAL A 90 -5.75 7.13 5.11
C VAL A 90 -4.64 7.83 5.90
N PRO A 91 -4.87 9.08 6.35
CA PRO A 91 -3.97 9.75 7.27
C PRO A 91 -4.02 9.09 8.66
N PRO A 92 -3.00 9.29 9.51
CA PRO A 92 -3.04 8.81 10.89
C PRO A 92 -4.23 9.43 11.63
N GLN A 93 -5.02 8.60 12.30
CA GLN A 93 -6.17 9.04 13.10
C GLN A 93 -5.76 9.16 14.57
N MET A 94 -6.05 10.31 15.20
CA MET A 94 -5.81 10.49 16.63
C MET A 94 -6.78 9.61 17.44
N ARG A 95 -6.25 8.65 18.20
CA ARG A 95 -7.01 7.83 19.16
C ARG A 95 -6.55 8.13 20.58
N LYS A 96 -7.11 9.18 21.19
CA LYS A 96 -6.98 9.62 22.60
C LYS A 96 -5.55 9.97 23.09
N GLU A 97 -5.54 10.84 24.11
CA GLU A 97 -4.49 11.79 24.50
C GLU A 97 -3.17 11.22 25.09
N GLU A 98 -2.93 9.91 25.12
CA GLU A 98 -1.87 9.35 25.98
C GLU A 98 -0.76 8.52 25.32
N LEU A 99 -0.72 8.36 23.99
CA LEU A 99 0.46 7.77 23.33
C LEU A 99 0.81 8.50 22.03
N LYS A 100 2.09 8.90 21.93
CA LYS A 100 2.77 9.54 20.78
C LYS A 100 2.06 9.29 19.45
N ASP A 101 1.58 10.38 18.84
CA ASP A 101 0.65 10.51 17.70
C ASP A 101 1.08 9.88 16.35
N TRP A 102 2.06 8.98 16.36
CA TRP A 102 2.74 8.44 15.18
C TRP A 102 2.75 6.93 15.25
N TYR A 103 2.53 6.26 14.11
CA TYR A 103 2.73 4.82 13.99
C TYR A 103 4.10 4.43 14.56
N ARG A 104 4.11 3.51 15.53
CA ARG A 104 5.33 2.94 16.12
C ARG A 104 6.11 2.08 15.11
N GLY A 105 5.47 1.70 14.02
CA GLY A 105 6.04 0.93 12.92
C GLY A 105 4.98 0.57 11.88
N THR A 106 5.36 -0.24 10.89
CA THR A 106 4.48 -0.70 9.81
C THR A 106 3.30 -1.52 10.34
N ALA A 107 3.54 -2.46 11.26
CA ALA A 107 2.47 -3.26 11.87
C ALA A 107 1.50 -2.40 12.68
N ASP A 108 2.02 -1.41 13.42
CA ASP A 108 1.20 -0.46 14.20
C ASP A 108 0.30 0.38 13.29
N SER A 109 0.77 0.76 12.09
CA SER A 109 -0.06 1.46 11.12
C SER A 109 -1.28 0.66 10.66
N ILE A 110 -1.15 -0.67 10.56
CA ILE A 110 -2.27 -1.55 10.24
C ILE A 110 -3.17 -1.70 11.47
N TYR A 111 -2.58 -1.90 12.65
CA TYR A 111 -3.33 -2.10 13.90
C TYR A 111 -4.22 -0.89 14.25
N GLN A 112 -3.69 0.33 14.15
CA GLN A 112 -4.47 1.55 14.38
C GLN A 112 -5.63 1.71 13.39
N ASN A 113 -5.51 1.11 12.19
CA ASN A 113 -6.51 1.15 11.13
C ASN A 113 -7.26 -0.19 10.95
N ILE A 114 -7.24 -1.07 11.96
CA ILE A 114 -7.84 -2.41 11.86
C ILE A 114 -9.34 -2.39 11.51
N ASN A 115 -10.04 -1.33 11.92
CA ASN A 115 -11.45 -1.12 11.62
C ASN A 115 -11.73 -1.14 10.11
N LEU A 116 -10.80 -0.62 9.29
CA LEU A 116 -10.94 -0.65 7.83
C LEU A 116 -11.04 -2.07 7.28
N ILE A 117 -10.34 -3.02 7.91
CA ILE A 117 -10.40 -4.44 7.55
C ILE A 117 -11.73 -5.04 8.03
N TYR A 118 -12.14 -4.74 9.26
CA TYR A 118 -13.40 -5.25 9.82
C TYR A 118 -14.63 -4.74 9.09
N ASP A 119 -14.65 -3.47 8.69
CA ASP A 119 -15.76 -2.86 7.97
C ASP A 119 -15.84 -3.40 6.54
N TYR A 120 -14.68 -3.57 5.88
CA TYR A 120 -14.63 -4.10 4.52
C TYR A 120 -14.92 -5.60 4.43
N LYS A 121 -14.61 -6.39 5.47
CA LYS A 121 -14.79 -7.86 5.53
C LYS A 121 -14.17 -8.60 4.33
N PRO A 122 -12.86 -8.48 4.07
CA PRO A 122 -12.20 -9.18 2.97
C PRO A 122 -12.02 -10.68 3.27
N ASP A 123 -11.99 -11.49 2.22
CA ASP A 123 -11.44 -12.86 2.27
C ASP A 123 -9.92 -12.86 2.38
N ILE A 124 -9.26 -11.89 1.73
CA ILE A 124 -7.79 -11.80 1.61
C ILE A 124 -7.35 -10.35 1.80
N VAL A 125 -6.36 -10.15 2.67
CA VAL A 125 -5.68 -8.86 2.84
C VAL A 125 -4.29 -8.93 2.21
N ILE A 126 -3.97 -7.93 1.39
CA ILE A 126 -2.68 -7.81 0.70
C ILE A 126 -1.96 -6.58 1.22
N ILE A 127 -0.81 -6.79 1.85
CA ILE A 127 0.03 -5.72 2.40
C ILE A 127 1.19 -5.49 1.43
N LEU A 128 1.34 -4.26 0.93
CA LEU A 128 2.43 -3.86 0.03
C LEU A 128 3.19 -2.67 0.59
N SER A 129 4.47 -2.56 0.24
CA SER A 129 5.22 -1.33 0.45
C SER A 129 4.97 -0.33 -0.68
N GLY A 130 4.81 0.94 -0.34
CA GLY A 130 4.64 2.03 -1.32
C GLY A 130 5.95 2.64 -1.81
N ASP A 131 7.10 2.10 -1.38
CA ASP A 131 8.42 2.71 -1.58
C ASP A 131 9.41 1.84 -2.38
N HIS A 132 8.90 0.82 -3.07
CA HIS A 132 9.65 -0.06 -3.95
C HIS A 132 9.22 0.11 -5.40
N ILE A 133 10.18 -0.05 -6.32
CA ILE A 133 9.95 -0.02 -7.76
C ILE A 133 10.01 -1.46 -8.27
N TYR A 134 8.86 -2.00 -8.66
CA TYR A 134 8.74 -3.36 -9.15
C TYR A 134 7.50 -3.50 -10.04
N ARG A 135 7.41 -4.64 -10.74
CA ARG A 135 6.20 -5.07 -11.44
C ARG A 135 5.88 -6.49 -11.03
N MET A 136 4.71 -6.70 -10.45
CA MET A 136 4.28 -8.01 -9.98
C MET A 136 2.84 -8.30 -10.37
N ASP A 137 2.59 -9.51 -10.88
CA ASP A 137 1.24 -10.04 -11.04
C ASP A 137 0.80 -10.66 -9.71
N ILE A 138 0.02 -9.90 -8.95
CA ILE A 138 -0.41 -10.24 -7.59
C ILE A 138 -1.35 -11.46 -7.61
N ARG A 139 -2.04 -11.72 -8.72
CA ARG A 139 -2.94 -12.88 -8.88
C ARG A 139 -2.18 -14.20 -8.71
N LYS A 140 -0.91 -14.25 -9.14
CA LYS A 140 -0.06 -15.44 -8.97
C LYS A 140 0.22 -15.73 -7.50
N MET A 141 0.50 -14.69 -6.72
CA MET A 141 0.72 -14.80 -5.27
C MET A 141 -0.56 -15.22 -4.55
N ILE A 142 -1.71 -14.66 -4.92
CA ILE A 142 -3.01 -15.04 -4.36
C ILE A 142 -3.33 -16.51 -4.66
N ASN A 143 -3.16 -16.95 -5.92
CA ASN A 143 -3.42 -18.34 -6.29
C ASN A 143 -2.51 -19.29 -5.51
N TYR A 144 -1.22 -18.97 -5.38
CA TYR A 144 -0.28 -19.76 -4.58
C TYR A 144 -0.72 -19.86 -3.12
N HIS A 145 -1.10 -18.73 -2.51
CA HIS A 145 -1.59 -18.67 -1.13
C HIS A 145 -2.82 -19.57 -0.93
N LEU A 146 -3.80 -19.50 -1.84
CA LEU A 146 -5.02 -20.31 -1.81
C LEU A 146 -4.74 -21.80 -2.03
N GLU A 147 -3.85 -22.14 -2.98
CA GLU A 147 -3.46 -23.53 -3.28
C GLU A 147 -2.75 -24.18 -2.09
N LYS A 148 -1.90 -23.44 -1.40
CA LYS A 148 -1.19 -23.92 -0.21
C LYS A 148 -2.04 -23.89 1.05
N LYS A 149 -3.23 -23.28 1.01
CA LYS A 149 -4.07 -23.03 2.20
C LYS A 149 -3.25 -22.39 3.33
N ALA A 150 -2.36 -21.46 2.96
CA ALA A 150 -1.44 -20.85 3.90
C ALA A 150 -2.17 -19.77 4.73
N GLU A 151 -1.78 -19.58 5.98
CA GLU A 151 -2.27 -18.45 6.80
C GLU A 151 -1.58 -17.14 6.40
N LEU A 152 -0.33 -17.23 5.95
CA LEU A 152 0.49 -16.10 5.51
C LEU A 152 1.36 -16.53 4.32
N THR A 153 1.53 -15.64 3.35
CA THR A 153 2.45 -15.83 2.23
C THR A 153 3.30 -14.58 2.07
N ILE A 154 4.62 -14.77 1.98
CA ILE A 154 5.59 -13.68 1.86
C ILE A 154 6.29 -13.81 0.50
N SER A 155 6.32 -12.72 -0.26
CA SER A 155 7.12 -12.65 -1.49
C SER A 155 8.56 -12.29 -1.14
N THR A 156 9.51 -13.09 -1.63
CA THR A 156 10.94 -12.91 -1.39
C THR A 156 11.69 -12.82 -2.71
N ILE A 157 12.83 -12.13 -2.68
CA ILE A 157 13.84 -12.15 -3.74
C ILE A 157 15.14 -12.67 -3.14
N PRO A 158 15.86 -13.58 -3.81
CA PRO A 158 17.18 -13.97 -3.35
C PRO A 158 18.12 -12.76 -3.47
N VAL A 159 18.87 -12.50 -2.40
CA VAL A 159 19.93 -11.49 -2.36
C VAL A 159 21.21 -12.21 -1.91
N GLY A 160 22.37 -11.78 -2.41
CA GLY A 160 23.65 -12.32 -1.96
C GLY A 160 23.87 -12.10 -0.47
N GLU A 161 24.74 -12.89 0.13
CA GLU A 161 25.19 -12.64 1.50
C GLU A 161 25.83 -11.24 1.58
N LYS A 162 25.48 -10.49 2.62
CA LYS A 162 26.15 -9.22 2.91
C LYS A 162 27.52 -9.55 3.51
N GLU A 163 28.60 -9.16 2.83
CA GLU A 163 29.91 -8.99 3.46
C GLU A 163 29.86 -7.94 4.58
#